data_AF-A0A8I2K6K2-F1
#
_entry.id   AF-A0A8I2K6K2-F1
#
_cell.length_a   1.000
_cell.length_b   1.000
_cell.length_c   1.000
_cell.angle_alpha   90.00
_cell.angle_beta   90.00
_cell.angle_gamma   90.00
#
_symmetry.space_group_name_H-M   'P 1'
#
loop_
_entity.id
_entity.type
_entity.pdbx_description
1 polymer ?
#
loop_
_entity_poly.entity_id
_entity_poly.type
_entity_poly.pdbx_seq_one_letter_code
_entity_poly.pdbx_strand_id
1 'polypeptide(L)'
;MAEEIEAVRVYNPRVEQGKTVEVEDVAALIAGRTSFTGGAVINMLWEFREAITFFALAGRPVRLKGLGVFAPRIDKDGVFSLNYRPDKWLKSELNVAGKFKGKVVNRDMIGKSVEEMIQRWNQEHPDDKIEIKEKN
;
A
#
# COMPACT_ATOMS: atom_id res chain seq x y z
N MET A 1 -23.09 14.80 16.92
CA MET A 1 -22.88 13.41 17.34
C MET A 1 -22.04 12.77 16.27
N ALA A 2 -20.74 12.74 16.51
CA ALA A 2 -19.83 11.89 15.77
C ALA A 2 -20.32 10.42 15.80
N GLU A 3 -20.01 9.69 14.74
CA GLU A 3 -20.29 8.26 14.65
C GLU A 3 -19.03 7.45 15.02
N GLU A 4 -19.21 6.19 15.42
CA GLU A 4 -18.11 5.22 15.65
C GLU A 4 -17.07 5.23 14.52
N ILE A 5 -17.54 5.35 13.27
CA ILE A 5 -16.70 5.41 12.06
C ILE A 5 -15.71 6.57 12.12
N GLU A 6 -16.08 7.69 12.74
CA GLU A 6 -15.23 8.87 12.83
C GLU A 6 -14.06 8.69 13.81
N ALA A 7 -14.33 8.12 14.99
CA ALA A 7 -13.28 7.76 15.94
C ALA A 7 -12.30 6.74 15.35
N VAL A 8 -12.82 5.70 14.67
CA VAL A 8 -11.98 4.71 13.99
C VAL A 8 -11.15 5.39 12.90
N ARG A 9 -11.74 6.24 12.06
CA ARG A 9 -11.01 6.95 11.00
C ARG A 9 -9.85 7.78 11.55
N VAL A 10 -10.04 8.44 12.69
CA VAL A 10 -9.03 9.32 13.30
C VAL A 10 -7.94 8.55 14.03
N TYR A 11 -8.30 7.51 14.80
CA TYR A 11 -7.35 6.80 15.67
C TYR A 11 -6.78 5.51 15.08
N ASN A 12 -7.30 4.99 13.97
CA ASN A 12 -6.76 3.78 13.36
C ASN A 12 -5.27 3.98 12.99
N PRO A 13 -4.38 3.03 13.35
CA PRO A 13 -2.98 3.11 12.97
C PRO A 13 -2.81 3.19 11.45
N ARG A 14 -2.04 4.18 10.99
CA ARG A 14 -1.80 4.37 9.56
C ARG A 14 -0.36 4.78 9.30
N VAL A 15 0.14 4.39 8.14
CA VAL A 15 1.44 4.84 7.65
C VAL A 15 1.30 6.29 7.19
N GLU A 16 2.14 7.17 7.71
CA GLU A 16 2.31 8.51 7.15
C GLU A 16 3.06 8.37 5.82
N GLN A 17 2.36 8.66 4.71
CA GLN A 17 2.96 8.58 3.40
C GLN A 17 3.98 9.71 3.24
N GLY A 18 5.23 9.35 2.94
CA GLY A 18 6.25 10.32 2.54
C GLY A 18 6.05 10.79 1.11
N LYS A 19 7.02 11.56 0.59
CA LYS A 19 7.04 11.94 -0.82
C LYS A 19 7.01 10.69 -1.70
N THR A 20 6.16 10.70 -2.72
CA THR A 20 6.19 9.68 -3.78
C THR A 20 7.59 9.65 -4.40
N VAL A 21 8.14 8.46 -4.53
CA VAL A 21 9.43 8.21 -5.18
C VAL A 21 9.19 8.17 -6.69
N GLU A 22 9.90 9.01 -7.44
CA GLU A 22 9.75 9.10 -8.90
C GLU A 22 10.68 8.10 -9.62
N VAL A 23 10.49 7.93 -10.92
CA VAL A 23 11.27 6.96 -11.71
C VAL A 23 12.77 7.28 -11.70
N GLU A 24 13.12 8.56 -11.64
CA GLU A 24 14.50 9.04 -11.56
C GLU A 24 15.17 8.63 -10.25
N ASP A 25 14.44 8.67 -9.13
CA ASP A 25 14.95 8.26 -7.81
C ASP A 25 15.22 6.75 -7.79
N VAL A 26 14.31 5.96 -8.38
CA VAL A 26 14.49 4.50 -8.52
C VAL A 26 15.67 4.18 -9.43
N ALA A 27 15.79 4.89 -10.55
CA ALA A 27 16.88 4.71 -11.50
C ALA A 27 18.24 5.05 -10.88
N ALA A 28 18.32 6.15 -10.12
CA ALA A 28 19.52 6.54 -9.39
C ALA A 28 19.93 5.47 -8.36
N LEU A 29 18.97 4.93 -7.60
CA LEU A 29 19.23 3.87 -6.62
C LEU A 29 19.78 2.59 -7.26
N ILE A 30 19.22 2.17 -8.40
CA ILE A 30 19.67 0.96 -9.12
C ILE A 30 21.02 1.20 -9.80
N ALA A 31 21.20 2.34 -10.45
CA ALA A 31 22.47 2.69 -11.10
C ALA A 31 23.62 2.73 -10.09
N GLY A 32 23.40 3.28 -8.88
CA GLY A 32 24.40 3.28 -7.81
C GLY A 32 24.76 1.90 -7.24
N ARG A 33 24.04 0.83 -7.62
CA ARG A 33 24.24 -0.55 -7.14
C ARG A 33 24.62 -1.53 -8.25
N THR A 34 24.68 -1.06 -9.48
CA THR A 34 24.91 -1.88 -10.68
C THR A 34 25.89 -1.17 -11.61
N SER A 35 26.26 -1.80 -12.72
CA SER A 35 27.05 -1.16 -13.77
C SER A 35 26.18 -0.41 -14.80
N PHE A 36 24.87 -0.27 -14.56
CA PHE A 36 23.98 0.43 -15.48
C PHE A 36 23.96 1.94 -15.22
N THR A 37 23.81 2.71 -16.30
CA THR A 37 23.52 4.14 -16.21
C THR A 37 22.06 4.35 -15.83
N GLY A 38 21.73 5.51 -15.23
CA GLY A 38 20.35 5.85 -14.90
C GLY A 38 19.41 5.79 -16.12
N GLY A 39 19.88 6.28 -17.27
CA GLY A 39 19.12 6.19 -18.53
C GLY A 39 18.87 4.75 -18.99
N ALA A 40 19.85 3.85 -18.84
CA ALA A 40 19.66 2.43 -19.16
C ALA A 40 18.62 1.77 -18.26
N VAL A 41 18.59 2.12 -16.96
CA VAL A 41 17.57 1.62 -16.02
C VAL A 41 16.17 2.11 -16.40
N ILE A 42 16.02 3.40 -16.74
CA ILE A 42 14.73 3.97 -17.17
C ILE A 42 14.22 3.26 -18.43
N ASN A 43 15.08 3.10 -19.43
CA ASN A 43 14.73 2.39 -20.66
C ASN A 43 14.28 0.96 -20.35
N MET A 44 15.00 0.25 -19.47
CA MET A 44 14.63 -1.11 -19.07
C MET A 44 13.26 -1.17 -18.36
N LEU A 45 12.92 -0.17 -17.54
CA LEU A 45 11.59 -0.08 -16.92
C LEU A 45 10.49 0.11 -17.97
N TRP A 46 10.73 0.89 -19.02
CA TRP A 46 9.79 1.03 -20.14
C TRP A 46 9.64 -0.27 -20.92
N GLU A 47 10.74 -0.98 -21.22
CA GLU A 47 10.67 -2.28 -21.89
C GLU A 47 9.88 -3.31 -21.07
N PHE A 48 10.01 -3.31 -19.73
CA PHE A 48 9.18 -4.16 -18.88
C PHE A 48 7.70 -3.80 -18.95
N ARG A 49 7.36 -2.51 -18.97
CA ARG A 49 5.97 -2.06 -19.16
C ARG A 49 5.40 -2.55 -20.48
N GLU A 50 6.15 -2.41 -21.57
CA GLU A 50 5.72 -2.87 -22.90
C GLU A 50 5.57 -4.40 -22.95
N ALA A 51 6.51 -5.15 -22.37
CA ALA A 51 6.41 -6.60 -22.28
C ALA A 51 5.18 -7.05 -21.48
N ILE A 52 4.92 -6.43 -20.32
CA ILE A 52 3.72 -6.73 -19.52
C ILE A 52 2.46 -6.45 -20.34
N THR A 53 2.41 -5.32 -21.04
CA THR A 53 1.26 -4.91 -21.86
C THR A 53 1.02 -5.89 -23.00
N PHE A 54 2.07 -6.23 -23.75
CA PHE A 54 2.01 -7.17 -24.88
C PHE A 54 1.42 -8.53 -24.47
N PHE A 55 1.93 -9.13 -23.39
CA PHE A 55 1.44 -10.42 -22.94
C PHE A 55 0.06 -10.32 -22.29
N ALA A 56 -0.25 -9.24 -21.57
CA ALA A 56 -1.57 -9.03 -20.97
C ALA A 56 -2.67 -8.91 -22.05
N LEU A 57 -2.39 -8.20 -23.15
CA LEU A 57 -3.30 -8.11 -24.31
C LEU A 57 -3.54 -9.47 -24.97
N ALA A 58 -2.55 -10.37 -24.92
CA ALA A 58 -2.69 -11.76 -25.37
C ALA A 58 -3.38 -12.69 -24.34
N GLY A 59 -3.92 -12.15 -23.24
CA GLY A 59 -4.56 -12.93 -22.17
C GLY A 59 -3.57 -13.72 -21.31
N ARG A 60 -2.26 -13.41 -21.38
CA ARG A 60 -1.20 -14.15 -20.70
C ARG A 60 -0.68 -13.37 -19.50
N PRO A 61 -0.85 -13.88 -18.26
CA PRO A 61 -0.31 -13.22 -17.09
C PRO A 61 1.22 -13.26 -17.08
N VAL A 62 1.84 -12.16 -16.65
CA VAL A 62 3.31 -12.03 -16.55
C VAL A 62 3.73 -12.13 -15.10
N ARG A 63 4.62 -13.07 -14.80
CA ARG A 63 5.25 -13.21 -13.49
C ARG A 63 6.67 -12.69 -13.54
N LEU A 64 6.96 -11.66 -12.75
CA LEU A 64 8.30 -11.15 -12.52
C LEU A 64 8.75 -11.55 -11.11
N LYS A 65 9.69 -12.50 -11.02
CA LYS A 65 10.16 -13.05 -9.74
C LYS A 65 10.68 -11.93 -8.83
N GLY A 66 10.19 -11.88 -7.60
CA GLY A 66 10.56 -10.85 -6.62
C GLY A 66 9.75 -9.55 -6.72
N LEU A 67 8.95 -9.36 -7.77
CA LEU A 67 8.01 -8.24 -7.89
C LEU A 67 6.57 -8.74 -7.72
N GLY A 68 6.12 -9.66 -8.57
CA GLY A 68 4.78 -10.22 -8.47
C GLY A 68 4.23 -10.73 -9.79
N VAL A 69 2.90 -10.78 -9.86
CA VAL A 69 2.16 -11.23 -11.05
C VAL A 69 1.24 -10.13 -11.54
N PHE A 70 1.34 -9.80 -12.83
CA PHE A 70 0.48 -8.90 -13.57
C PHE A 70 -0.46 -9.73 -14.43
N ALA A 71 -1.76 -9.73 -14.12
CA ALA A 71 -2.74 -10.58 -14.79
C ALA A 71 -3.87 -9.74 -15.40
N PRO A 72 -4.24 -9.94 -16.68
CA PRO A 72 -5.42 -9.30 -17.24
C PRO A 72 -6.67 -9.83 -16.52
N ARG A 73 -7.66 -8.96 -16.34
CA ARG A 73 -8.96 -9.25 -15.76
C ARG A 73 -10.02 -8.55 -16.59
N ILE A 74 -11.19 -9.18 -16.71
CA ILE A 74 -12.40 -8.58 -17.25
C ILE A 74 -13.48 -8.57 -16.17
N ASP A 75 -14.26 -7.50 -16.08
CA ASP A 75 -15.44 -7.44 -15.23
C ASP A 75 -16.71 -7.88 -15.97
N LYS A 76 -17.87 -7.76 -15.32
CA LYS A 76 -19.16 -8.18 -15.89
C LYS A 76 -19.63 -7.27 -17.04
N ASP A 77 -19.11 -6.05 -17.09
CA ASP A 77 -19.46 -5.04 -18.10
C ASP A 77 -18.52 -5.11 -19.32
N GLY A 78 -17.55 -6.04 -19.30
CA GLY A 78 -16.59 -6.24 -20.38
C GLY A 78 -15.38 -5.32 -20.31
N VAL A 79 -15.19 -4.57 -19.22
CA VAL A 79 -14.05 -3.66 -19.06
C VAL A 79 -12.81 -4.44 -18.63
N PHE A 80 -11.74 -4.32 -19.43
CA PHE A 80 -10.46 -4.93 -19.12
C PHE A 80 -9.65 -4.07 -18.14
N SER A 81 -9.01 -4.74 -17.17
CA SER A 81 -8.11 -4.14 -16.20
C SER A 81 -6.89 -5.03 -15.97
N LEU A 82 -5.84 -4.44 -15.39
CA LEU A 82 -4.64 -5.19 -14.99
C LEU A 82 -4.64 -5.38 -13.46
N ASN A 83 -4.73 -6.63 -13.03
CA ASN A 83 -4.63 -6.98 -11.62
C ASN A 83 -3.18 -7.28 -11.24
N TYR A 84 -2.62 -6.52 -10.29
CA TYR A 84 -1.30 -6.77 -9.72
C TYR A 84 -1.39 -7.56 -8.40
N ARG A 85 -0.58 -8.63 -8.28
CA ARG A 85 -0.42 -9.41 -7.04
C ARG A 85 1.04 -9.33 -6.62
N PRO A 86 1.38 -8.58 -5.55
CA PRO A 86 2.74 -8.49 -5.05
C PRO A 86 3.27 -9.86 -4.64
N ASP A 87 4.55 -10.10 -4.91
CA ASP A 87 5.25 -11.30 -4.48
C ASP A 87 5.21 -11.44 -2.94
N LYS A 88 5.21 -12.69 -2.45
CA LYS A 88 5.19 -12.97 -1.01
C LYS A 88 6.41 -12.36 -0.31
N TRP A 89 7.56 -12.34 -0.98
CA TRP A 89 8.80 -11.77 -0.45
C TRP A 89 8.66 -10.28 -0.09
N LEU A 90 8.06 -9.47 -0.97
CA LEU A 90 7.84 -8.05 -0.70
C LEU A 90 6.94 -7.84 0.53
N LYS A 91 5.90 -8.67 0.66
CA LYS A 91 4.99 -8.62 1.81
C LYS A 91 5.69 -9.02 3.11
N SER A 92 6.51 -10.07 3.09
CA SER A 92 7.23 -10.50 4.29
C SER A 92 8.28 -9.49 4.74
N GLU A 93 8.99 -8.86 3.80
CA GLU A 93 10.05 -7.89 4.11
C GLU A 93 9.52 -6.66 4.88
N LEU A 94 8.31 -6.19 4.56
CA LEU A 94 7.67 -5.08 5.29
C LEU A 94 7.29 -5.44 6.74
N ASN A 95 7.06 -6.73 7.02
CA ASN A 95 6.62 -7.22 8.32
C ASN A 95 7.76 -7.72 9.22
N VAL A 96 9.01 -7.63 8.77
CA VAL A 96 10.15 -7.97 9.63
C VAL A 96 10.29 -6.92 10.73
N ALA A 97 10.35 -7.38 11.99
CA ALA A 97 10.48 -6.52 13.15
C ALA A 97 11.66 -5.54 12.99
N GLY A 98 11.37 -4.24 13.12
CA GLY A 98 12.37 -3.17 13.04
C GLY A 98 12.85 -2.79 11.63
N LYS A 99 12.43 -3.48 10.56
CA LYS A 99 12.80 -3.11 9.18
C LYS A 99 12.00 -1.92 8.65
N PHE A 100 10.72 -1.80 8.98
CA PHE A 100 9.94 -0.63 8.57
C PHE A 100 10.49 0.64 9.23
N LYS A 101 10.97 1.59 8.41
CA LYS A 101 11.56 2.86 8.87
C LYS A 101 10.65 4.07 8.71
N GLY A 102 9.47 3.90 8.13
CA GLY A 102 8.49 4.97 7.98
C GLY A 102 7.84 5.35 9.32
N LYS A 103 7.13 6.48 9.33
CA LYS A 103 6.36 6.93 10.49
C LYS A 103 4.97 6.28 10.51
N VAL A 104 4.57 5.80 11.68
CA VAL A 104 3.22 5.27 11.93
C VAL A 104 2.50 6.27 12.82
N VAL A 105 1.40 6.83 12.31
CA VAL A 105 0.48 7.67 13.08
C VAL A 105 -0.39 6.78 13.94
N ASN A 106 -0.67 7.21 15.18
CA ASN A 106 -1.41 6.43 16.19
C ASN A 106 -0.79 5.06 16.45
N ARG A 107 0.55 5.01 16.57
CA ARG A 107 1.26 3.75 16.82
C ARG A 107 0.83 3.09 18.14
N ASP A 108 0.45 3.90 19.12
CA ASP A 108 -0.13 3.49 20.40
C ASP A 108 -1.51 2.84 20.29
N MET A 109 -2.20 3.01 19.14
CA MET A 109 -3.49 2.37 18.85
C MET A 109 -3.35 0.99 18.19
N ILE A 110 -2.13 0.50 17.94
CA ILE A 110 -1.92 -0.83 17.38
C ILE A 110 -2.39 -1.89 18.38
N GLY A 111 -3.36 -2.71 17.95
CA GLY A 111 -3.94 -3.78 18.76
C GLY A 111 -5.06 -3.34 19.71
N LYS A 112 -5.46 -2.06 19.67
CA LYS A 112 -6.57 -1.50 20.45
C LYS A 112 -7.92 -1.82 19.82
N SER A 113 -8.94 -2.00 20.67
CA SER A 113 -10.32 -2.24 20.21
C SER A 113 -11.00 -0.94 19.78
N VAL A 114 -12.17 -1.07 19.14
CA VAL A 114 -12.95 0.11 18.72
C VAL A 114 -13.47 0.88 19.94
N GLU A 115 -13.82 0.18 21.03
CA GLU A 115 -14.26 0.80 22.27
C GLU A 115 -13.14 1.66 22.88
N GLU A 116 -11.89 1.20 22.86
CA GLU A 116 -10.75 1.97 23.33
C GLU A 116 -10.51 3.23 22.46
N MET A 117 -10.76 3.15 21.16
CA MET A 117 -10.70 4.32 20.26
C MET A 117 -11.82 5.33 20.55
N ILE A 118 -13.05 4.86 20.81
CA ILE A 118 -14.17 5.71 21.23
C ILE A 118 -13.89 6.36 22.58
N GLN A 119 -13.32 5.62 23.53
CA GLN A 119 -12.95 6.18 24.83
C GLN A 119 -11.94 7.32 24.68
N ARG A 120 -10.93 7.15 23.81
CA ARG A 120 -9.99 8.23 23.49
C ARG A 120 -10.68 9.42 22.82
N TRP A 121 -11.57 9.17 21.85
CA TRP A 121 -12.39 10.23 21.24
C TRP A 121 -13.13 11.03 22.31
N ASN A 122 -13.85 10.35 23.19
CA ASN A 122 -14.70 10.96 24.22
C ASN A 122 -13.90 11.74 25.28
N GLN A 123 -12.62 11.39 25.49
CA GLN A 123 -11.70 12.15 26.34
C GLN A 123 -11.21 13.43 25.65
N GLU A 124 -10.87 13.33 24.36
CA GLU A 124 -10.36 14.47 23.57
C GLU A 124 -11.49 15.40 23.08
N HIS A 125 -12.73 14.91 22.96
CA HIS A 125 -13.92 15.63 22.47
C HIS A 125 -15.10 15.49 23.46
N PRO A 126 -15.03 16.11 24.65
CA PRO A 126 -16.07 15.98 25.67
C PRO A 126 -17.43 16.54 25.26
N ASP A 127 -17.47 17.44 24.28
CA ASP A 127 -18.70 18.06 23.76
C ASP A 127 -19.35 17.29 22.59
N ASP A 128 -18.66 16.30 22.02
CA ASP A 128 -19.17 15.46 20.92
C ASP A 128 -18.88 13.99 21.17
N LYS A 129 -19.44 13.48 22.27
CA LYS A 129 -19.26 12.09 22.71
C LYS A 129 -19.96 11.12 21.78
N ILE A 130 -19.33 9.97 21.58
CA ILE A 130 -19.84 8.82 20.85
C ILE A 130 -20.31 7.77 21.86
N GLU A 131 -21.52 7.27 21.70
CA GLU A 131 -22.06 6.16 22.48
C GLU A 131 -21.44 4.83 22.01
N ILE A 132 -20.99 4.02 22.97
CA ILE A 132 -20.51 2.66 22.69
C ILE A 132 -21.75 1.77 22.51
N LYS A 133 -22.02 1.36 21.27
CA LYS A 133 -23.08 0.38 21.00
C LYS A 133 -22.54 -1.01 21.31
N GLU A 134 -23.03 -1.65 22.38
CA GLU A 134 -22.77 -3.06 22.62
C GLU A 134 -23.35 -3.87 21.44
N LYS A 135 -22.50 -4.63 20.75
CA LYS A 135 -22.97 -5.60 19.74
C LYS A 135 -23.68 -6.74 20.46
N ASN A 136 -25.01 -6.79 20.33
CA ASN A 136 -25.80 -8.01 20.56
C ASN A 136 -25.41 -9.11 19.57
#